data_AF-A0AAV4BXB1-F1
#
_entry.id   AF-A0AAV4BXB1-F1
#
_cell.length_a   1.000
_cell.length_b   1.000
_cell.length_c   1.000
_cell.angle_alpha   90.00
_cell.angle_beta   90.00
_cell.angle_gamma   90.00
#
_symmetry.space_group_name_H-M   'P 1'
#
loop_
_entity.id
_entity.type
_entity.pdbx_description
1 polymer ?
#
loop_
_entity_poly.entity_id
_entity_poly.type
_entity_poly.pdbx_seq_one_letter_code
_entity_poly.pdbx_strand_id
1 'polypeptide(L)'
;MNLVHSSCGNEAGEVCVPSYQWTAFLSTLFKKFVGIEQFQYFPFLEDGSVAACSADVMEDEVICNLLKKSTKLPLSNRFSVEKKLAGLDLKRQNYLYREIREFVSDYDKDTMAPKPSVV
;
A
#
# COMPACT_ATOMS: atom_id res chain seq x y z
N MET A 1 15.20 -17.08 -14.80
CA MET A 1 14.84 -15.69 -14.43
C MET A 1 15.69 -15.32 -13.23
N ASN A 2 16.68 -14.44 -13.41
CA ASN A 2 17.52 -13.96 -12.32
C ASN A 2 16.74 -12.86 -11.59
N LEU A 3 16.22 -13.16 -10.41
CA LEU A 3 15.66 -12.14 -9.52
C LEU A 3 16.84 -11.34 -8.96
N VAL A 4 17.18 -10.24 -9.65
CA VAL A 4 18.08 -9.24 -9.09
C VAL A 4 17.35 -8.63 -7.89
N HIS A 5 17.85 -8.88 -6.68
CA HIS A 5 17.43 -8.16 -5.48
C HIS A 5 17.81 -6.68 -5.68
N SER A 6 16.90 -5.94 -6.29
CA SER A 6 17.05 -4.51 -6.51
C SER A 6 16.66 -3.84 -5.21
N SER A 7 17.60 -3.15 -4.56
CA SER A 7 17.27 -2.43 -3.32
C SER A 7 16.21 -1.37 -3.60
N CYS A 8 15.22 -1.23 -2.71
CA CYS A 8 14.15 -0.24 -2.89
C CYS A 8 14.63 1.20 -2.73
N GLY A 9 15.88 1.40 -2.31
CA GLY A 9 16.57 2.68 -2.23
C GLY A 9 18.08 2.51 -2.04
N ASN A 10 18.81 3.62 -2.06
CA ASN A 10 20.26 3.67 -1.85
C ASN A 10 20.62 4.20 -0.45
N GLU A 11 21.89 4.13 -0.08
CA GLU A 11 22.43 4.62 1.20
C GLU A 11 22.27 6.14 1.36
N ALA A 12 22.05 6.88 0.28
CA ALA A 12 21.74 8.31 0.30
C ALA A 12 20.26 8.61 0.63
N GLY A 13 19.44 7.57 0.89
CA GLY A 13 18.02 7.70 1.20
C GLY A 13 17.14 7.98 -0.02
N GLU A 14 17.67 7.80 -1.23
CA GLU A 14 16.90 7.95 -2.46
C GLU A 14 16.11 6.66 -2.74
N VAL A 15 14.82 6.82 -3.03
CA VAL A 15 13.94 5.71 -3.40
C VAL A 15 14.16 5.39 -4.88
N CYS A 16 14.53 4.15 -5.18
CA CYS A 16 14.79 3.69 -6.56
C CYS A 16 13.57 3.02 -7.22
N VAL A 17 12.51 2.78 -6.44
CA VAL A 17 11.30 2.11 -6.91
C VAL A 17 10.16 3.12 -7.06
N PRO A 18 9.58 3.24 -8.26
CA PRO A 18 8.43 4.12 -8.49
C PRO A 18 7.30 3.81 -7.51
N SER A 19 6.83 4.85 -6.84
CA SER A 19 5.71 4.77 -5.92
C SER A 19 4.53 5.54 -6.50
N TYR A 20 3.32 5.03 -6.36
CA TYR A 20 2.13 5.57 -7.02
C TYR A 20 1.04 5.92 -6.00
N GLN A 21 0.23 6.95 -6.29
CA GLN A 21 -0.97 7.27 -5.48
C GLN A 21 -2.13 6.29 -5.77
N TRP A 22 -1.95 5.02 -5.38
CA TRP A 22 -2.94 3.96 -5.63
C TRP A 22 -4.34 4.31 -5.11
N THR A 23 -4.44 4.90 -3.91
CA THR A 23 -5.74 5.29 -3.34
C THR A 23 -6.46 6.31 -4.24
N ALA A 24 -5.77 7.34 -4.71
CA ALA A 24 -6.37 8.35 -5.58
C ALA A 24 -6.79 7.72 -6.91
N PHE A 25 -5.92 6.92 -7.53
CA PHE A 25 -6.19 6.23 -8.78
C PHE A 25 -7.38 5.28 -8.67
N LEU A 26 -7.35 4.34 -7.72
CA LEU A 26 -8.40 3.36 -7.51
C LEU A 26 -9.73 4.01 -7.11
N SER A 27 -9.71 5.14 -6.39
CA SER A 27 -10.92 5.89 -6.06
C SER A 27 -11.67 6.41 -7.28
N THR A 28 -11.00 6.58 -8.43
CA THR A 28 -11.66 6.97 -9.69
C THR A 28 -12.45 5.82 -10.30
N LEU A 29 -12.01 4.58 -10.07
CA LEU A 29 -12.53 3.38 -10.72
C LEU A 29 -13.57 2.66 -9.86
N PHE A 30 -13.31 2.58 -8.56
CA PHE A 30 -14.04 1.76 -7.61
C PHE A 30 -14.84 2.58 -6.61
N LYS A 31 -15.95 2.01 -6.14
CA LYS A 31 -16.71 2.49 -4.99
C LYS A 31 -16.07 1.99 -3.70
N LYS A 32 -16.26 2.72 -2.61
CA LYS A 32 -15.86 2.25 -1.28
C LYS A 32 -16.77 1.10 -0.85
N PHE A 33 -16.18 -0.01 -0.39
CA PHE A 33 -16.91 -1.08 0.27
C PHE A 33 -17.06 -0.73 1.75
N VAL A 34 -18.27 -0.34 2.19
CA VAL A 34 -18.57 -0.06 3.59
C VAL A 34 -18.87 -1.36 4.32
N GLY A 35 -18.26 -1.59 5.49
CA GLY A 35 -18.49 -2.79 6.29
C GLY A 35 -17.80 -4.05 5.74
N ILE A 36 -16.75 -3.91 4.93
CA ILE A 36 -16.02 -5.06 4.33
C ILE A 36 -15.55 -6.08 5.39
N GLU A 37 -15.27 -5.64 6.61
CA GLU A 37 -14.84 -6.48 7.74
C GLU A 37 -15.91 -7.46 8.23
N GLN A 38 -17.18 -7.27 7.86
CA GLN A 38 -18.29 -8.14 8.23
C GLN A 38 -18.36 -9.41 7.36
N PHE A 39 -17.64 -9.42 6.24
CA PHE A 39 -17.67 -10.51 5.27
C PHE A 39 -16.34 -11.27 5.30
N GLN A 40 -16.41 -12.60 5.20
CA GLN A 40 -15.22 -13.47 5.23
C GLN A 40 -14.79 -13.94 3.84
N TYR A 41 -15.70 -13.92 2.87
CA TYR A 41 -15.47 -14.50 1.56
C TYR A 41 -15.96 -13.57 0.43
N PHE A 42 -15.15 -13.44 -0.61
CA PHE A 42 -15.36 -12.53 -1.73
C PHE A 42 -15.08 -13.21 -3.08
N PRO A 43 -15.99 -14.06 -3.58
CA PRO A 43 -15.82 -14.64 -4.90
C PRO A 43 -16.06 -13.58 -5.99
N PHE A 44 -15.26 -13.68 -7.06
CA PHE A 44 -15.51 -12.92 -8.28
C PHE A 44 -16.49 -13.69 -9.16
N LEU A 45 -17.55 -13.04 -9.59
CA LEU A 45 -18.52 -13.57 -10.53
C LEU A 45 -18.03 -13.40 -11.98
N GLU A 46 -18.63 -14.15 -12.91
CA GLU A 46 -18.24 -14.13 -14.34
C GLU A 46 -18.38 -12.75 -14.99
N ASP A 47 -19.29 -11.92 -14.49
CA ASP A 47 -19.50 -10.55 -14.94
C ASP A 47 -18.50 -9.54 -14.35
N GLY A 48 -17.56 -10.01 -13.52
CA GLY A 48 -16.54 -9.21 -12.84
C GLY A 48 -17.04 -8.48 -11.58
N SER A 49 -18.29 -8.72 -11.16
CA SER A 49 -18.77 -8.27 -9.86
C SER A 49 -18.25 -9.16 -8.72
N VAL A 50 -18.34 -8.67 -7.49
CA VAL A 50 -17.91 -9.41 -6.29
C VAL A 50 -19.15 -9.77 -5.49
N ALA A 51 -19.38 -11.06 -5.24
CA ALA A 51 -20.32 -11.44 -4.19
C ALA A 51 -19.60 -11.30 -2.84
N ALA A 52 -20.28 -10.83 -1.82
CA ALA A 52 -19.75 -10.75 -0.46
C ALA A 52 -20.59 -11.63 0.44
N CYS A 53 -19.95 -12.65 1.00
CA CYS A 53 -20.60 -13.64 1.84
C CYS A 53 -20.22 -13.40 3.30
N SER A 54 -21.22 -13.31 4.16
CA SER A 54 -21.06 -13.25 5.60
C SER A 54 -20.42 -14.52 6.14
N ALA A 55 -19.83 -14.42 7.33
CA ALA A 55 -19.37 -15.57 8.09
C ALA A 55 -20.50 -16.52 8.48
N ASP A 56 -21.71 -15.98 8.64
CA ASP A 56 -22.86 -16.73 9.12
C ASP A 56 -23.54 -17.42 7.93
N VAL A 57 -23.57 -18.74 7.95
CA VAL A 57 -24.07 -19.60 6.84
C VAL A 57 -25.56 -19.37 6.55
N MET A 58 -26.24 -18.67 7.47
CA MET A 58 -27.66 -18.33 7.40
C MET A 58 -27.93 -16.96 6.78
N GLU A 59 -26.91 -16.15 6.49
CA GLU A 59 -27.07 -14.84 5.86
C GLU A 59 -26.94 -14.92 4.33
N ASP A 60 -27.82 -14.22 3.64
CA ASP A 60 -27.87 -14.16 2.18
C ASP A 60 -26.59 -13.55 1.59
N GLU A 61 -26.16 -14.06 0.43
CA GLU A 61 -25.06 -13.48 -0.33
C GLU A 61 -25.45 -12.08 -0.85
N VAL A 62 -24.59 -11.09 -0.60
CA VAL A 62 -24.79 -9.73 -1.10
C VAL A 62 -23.94 -9.50 -2.34
N ILE A 63 -24.58 -9.30 -3.49
CA ILE A 63 -23.87 -8.97 -4.74
C ILE A 63 -23.46 -7.49 -4.73
N CYS A 64 -22.15 -7.25 -4.71
CA CYS A 64 -21.53 -5.94 -4.64
C CYS A 64 -20.78 -5.60 -5.94
N ASN A 65 -21.33 -4.68 -6.74
CA ASN A 65 -20.60 -4.14 -7.88
C ASN A 65 -19.69 -2.97 -7.45
N LEU A 66 -18.40 -3.29 -7.29
CA LEU A 66 -17.35 -2.36 -6.89
C LEU A 66 -17.00 -1.35 -7.97
N LEU A 67 -17.21 -1.67 -9.25
CA LEU A 67 -16.95 -0.75 -10.35
C LEU A 67 -18.00 0.37 -10.38
N LYS A 68 -17.56 1.58 -10.71
CA LYS A 68 -18.48 2.67 -11.02
C LYS A 68 -19.04 2.43 -12.44
N LYS A 69 -20.37 2.50 -12.59
CA LYS A 69 -21.13 2.13 -13.82
C LYS A 69 -20.65 2.80 -15.12
N SER A 70 -19.97 3.95 -15.04
CA SER A 70 -19.50 4.73 -16.19
C SER A 70 -18.01 4.59 -16.48
N THR A 71 -17.28 3.77 -15.72
CA THR A 71 -15.83 3.69 -15.83
C THR A 71 -15.44 2.73 -16.96
N LYS A 72 -14.96 3.29 -18.08
CA LYS A 72 -14.13 2.52 -19.01
C LYS A 72 -12.85 2.15 -18.26
N LEU A 73 -12.55 0.85 -18.14
CA LEU A 73 -11.32 0.38 -17.52
C LEU A 73 -10.13 1.16 -18.11
N PRO A 74 -9.21 1.67 -17.28
CA PRO A 74 -8.09 2.45 -17.77
C PRO A 74 -7.25 1.58 -18.71
N LEU A 75 -6.83 2.17 -19.82
CA LEU A 75 -5.82 1.56 -20.70
C LEU A 75 -4.58 1.25 -19.85
N SER A 76 -4.02 0.06 -20.02
CA SER A 76 -3.01 -0.57 -19.15
C SER A 76 -1.71 0.23 -18.96
N ASN A 77 -1.55 1.36 -19.64
CA ASN A 77 -0.36 2.21 -19.66
C ASN A 77 -0.48 3.51 -18.85
N ARG A 78 -1.65 3.82 -18.25
CA ARG A 78 -1.83 5.03 -17.44
C ARG A 78 -1.86 4.70 -15.95
N PHE A 79 -0.69 4.38 -15.40
CA PHE A 79 -0.51 4.36 -13.95
C PHE A 79 -0.73 5.76 -13.37
N SER A 80 -1.08 5.82 -12.09
CA SER A 80 -1.23 7.08 -11.34
C SER A 80 0.00 7.98 -11.50
N VAL A 81 -0.16 9.27 -11.18
CA VAL A 81 0.99 10.17 -10.96
C VAL A 81 1.94 9.55 -9.92
N GLU A 82 3.22 9.51 -10.26
CA GLU A 82 4.28 9.06 -9.37
C GLU A 82 4.33 9.95 -8.13
N LYS A 83 4.35 9.32 -6.95
CA LYS A 83 4.42 9.97 -5.65
C LYS A 83 5.80 9.77 -5.08
N LYS A 84 6.51 10.86 -4.84
CA LYS A 84 7.66 10.81 -3.93
C LYS A 84 7.16 10.47 -2.53
N LEU A 85 7.56 9.32 -2.00
CA LEU A 85 7.28 8.98 -0.61
C LEU A 85 8.02 9.97 0.28
N ALA A 86 7.29 10.56 1.23
CA ALA A 86 7.94 11.24 2.32
C ALA A 86 8.72 10.19 3.13
N GLY A 87 9.92 10.55 3.56
CA GLY A 87 10.68 9.73 4.50
C GLY A 87 9.97 9.62 5.85
N LEU A 88 10.66 9.03 6.83
CA LEU A 88 10.15 8.96 8.19
C LEU A 88 9.91 10.36 8.76
N ASP A 89 8.79 10.52 9.48
CA ASP A 89 8.55 11.73 10.24
C ASP A 89 9.56 11.88 11.39
N LEU A 90 9.68 13.09 11.93
CA LEU A 90 10.65 13.37 13.00
C LEU A 90 10.42 12.50 14.25
N LYS A 91 9.16 12.13 14.54
CA LYS A 91 8.83 11.28 15.69
C LYS A 91 9.40 9.86 15.51
N ARG A 92 9.23 9.29 14.32
CA ARG A 92 9.77 7.98 13.93
C ARG A 92 11.29 8.01 13.84
N GLN A 93 11.89 9.07 13.30
CA GLN A 93 13.35 9.24 13.30
C GLN A 93 13.91 9.25 14.73
N ASN A 94 13.29 10.02 15.63
CA ASN A 94 13.68 10.07 17.04
C ASN A 94 13.53 8.72 17.74
N TYR A 95 12.44 8.00 17.47
CA TYR A 95 12.24 6.66 18.00
C TYR A 95 13.34 5.69 17.56
N LEU A 96 13.68 5.67 16.27
CA LEU A 96 14.76 4.83 15.77
C LEU A 96 16.10 5.17 16.45
N TYR A 97 16.45 6.45 16.53
CA TYR A 97 17.70 6.88 17.13
C TYR A 97 17.80 6.58 18.63
N ARG A 98 16.71 6.75 19.38
CA ARG A 98 16.73 6.62 20.85
C ARG A 98 16.52 5.18 21.32
N GLU A 99 15.58 4.49 20.72
CA GLU A 99 15.09 3.21 21.24
C GLU A 99 15.62 2.01 20.44
N ILE A 100 15.93 2.19 19.15
CA ILE A 100 16.36 1.06 18.30
C ILE A 100 17.88 1.03 18.11
N ARG A 101 18.55 2.19 18.13
CA ARG A 101 19.97 2.33 17.76
C ARG A 101 20.93 1.43 18.54
N GLU A 102 20.65 1.14 19.81
CA GLU A 102 21.52 0.27 20.62
C GLU A 102 21.53 -1.20 20.15
N PHE A 103 20.47 -1.62 19.46
CA PHE A 103 20.32 -2.96 18.90
C PHE A 103 20.86 -3.09 17.47
N VAL A 104 21.30 -1.97 16.87
CA VAL A 104 21.90 -1.94 15.53
C VAL A 104 23.40 -2.19 15.65
N SER A 105 23.97 -2.93 14.69
CA SER A 105 25.42 -3.14 14.59
C SER A 105 26.16 -1.79 14.55
N ASP A 106 27.36 -1.72 15.14
CA ASP A 106 28.12 -0.46 15.16
C ASP A 106 28.38 0.12 13.76
N TYR A 107 28.51 -0.76 12.76
CA TYR A 107 28.71 -0.39 11.36
C TYR A 107 27.45 0.23 10.72
N ASP A 108 26.27 -0.25 11.09
CA ASP A 108 24.99 0.14 10.46
C ASP A 108 24.22 1.22 11.24
N LYS A 109 24.73 1.67 12.39
CA LYS A 109 24.04 2.63 13.27
C LYS A 109 23.63 3.90 12.54
N ASP A 110 24.50 4.44 11.70
CA ASP A 110 24.28 5.71 10.99
C ASP A 110 23.49 5.56 9.68
N THR A 111 23.24 4.34 9.22
CA THR A 111 22.38 4.08 8.06
C THR A 111 20.97 3.67 8.50
N MET A 112 20.86 2.81 9.53
CA MET A 112 19.57 2.24 9.99
C MET A 112 18.87 3.08 11.06
N ALA A 113 19.64 3.71 11.95
CA ALA A 113 19.12 4.54 13.04
C ALA A 113 19.90 5.86 13.19
N PRO A 114 19.99 6.67 12.12
CA PRO A 114 20.76 7.91 12.12
C PRO A 114 20.22 8.92 13.12
N LYS A 115 21.07 9.89 13.48
CA LYS A 115 20.64 11.06 14.24
C LYS A 115 19.53 11.79 13.47
N PRO A 116 18.40 12.15 14.09
CA PRO A 116 17.31 12.81 13.40
C PRO A 116 17.77 14.14 12.79
N SER A 117 17.55 14.31 11.50
CA SER A 117 17.76 15.59 10.82
C SER A 117 16.60 16.51 11.16
N VAL A 118 16.86 17.55 11.94
CA VAL A 118 15.89 18.63 12.15
C VAL A 118 15.66 19.29 10.78
N VAL A 119 14.40 19.30 10.33
CA VAL A 119 13.99 20.12 9.17
C VAL A 119 13.87 21.56 9.64
#